data_AF-A0A7Y2U9S6-F1
#
_entry.id   AF-A0A7Y2U9S6-F1
#
_cell.length_a   1.000
_cell.length_b   1.000
_cell.length_c   1.000
_cell.angle_alpha   90.00
_cell.angle_beta   90.00
_cell.angle_gamma   90.00
#
_symmetry.space_group_name_H-M   'P 1'
#
loop_
_entity.id
_entity.type
_entity.pdbx_description
1 polymer ?
#
loop_
_entity_poly.entity_id
_entity_poly.type
_entity_poly.pdbx_seq_one_letter_code
_entity_poly.pdbx_strand_id
1 'polypeptide(L)'
;MEHLDGQVILLIIFVVISALKWLYEKIKGEQPHETPEELEDIYEDFREEIRQRQTEVQQPPAPPSPPPLPPSARPTQQVSAASTQQVAQAQSTPRFQRPKKRTLSAEEKAAAARFQQLSSGSRQRKSSPKNSVRELLSNPLSTRQAIILTEILGKPKSLRDA
;
A
#
# COMPACT_ATOMS: atom_id res chain seq x y z
N MET A 1 -37.37 -48.87 -18.86
CA MET A 1 -36.68 -47.75 -18.21
C MET A 1 -35.42 -48.32 -17.63
N GLU A 2 -34.26 -47.91 -18.15
CA GLU A 2 -32.97 -48.49 -17.79
C GLU A 2 -32.67 -48.17 -16.32
N HIS A 3 -32.67 -49.21 -15.48
CA HIS A 3 -32.20 -49.09 -14.11
C HIS A 3 -30.68 -48.99 -14.18
N LEU A 4 -30.17 -47.76 -14.19
CA LEU A 4 -28.76 -47.53 -13.87
C LEU A 4 -28.50 -48.18 -12.51
N ASP A 5 -27.75 -49.27 -12.55
CA ASP A 5 -27.51 -50.11 -11.39
C ASP A 5 -26.88 -49.26 -10.30
N GLY A 6 -27.44 -49.25 -9.09
CA GLY A 6 -27.00 -48.34 -8.02
C GLY A 6 -25.50 -48.48 -7.71
N GLN A 7 -24.94 -49.67 -8.00
CA GLN A 7 -23.53 -49.97 -7.93
C GLN A 7 -22.68 -49.18 -8.94
N VAL A 8 -23.17 -48.92 -10.15
CA VAL A 8 -22.49 -48.11 -11.17
C VAL A 8 -22.43 -46.64 -10.75
N ILE A 9 -23.52 -46.10 -10.16
CA ILE A 9 -23.53 -44.75 -9.59
C ILE A 9 -22.46 -44.62 -8.49
N LEU A 10 -22.37 -45.61 -7.59
CA LEU A 10 -21.39 -45.59 -6.51
C LEU A 10 -19.95 -45.65 -7.05
N LEU A 11 -19.71 -46.42 -8.11
CA LEU A 11 -18.40 -46.52 -8.75
C LEU A 11 -17.99 -45.17 -9.38
N ILE A 12 -18.92 -44.48 -10.05
CA ILE A 12 -18.67 -43.13 -10.60
C ILE A 12 -18.33 -42.14 -9.48
N ILE A 13 -19.07 -42.14 -8.37
CA ILE A 13 -18.82 -41.26 -7.22
C ILE A 13 -17.43 -41.53 -6.64
N PHE A 14 -17.04 -42.79 -6.47
CA PHE A 14 -15.73 -43.15 -5.92
C PHE A 14 -14.58 -42.67 -6.82
N VAL A 15 -14.73 -42.79 -8.14
CA VAL A 15 -13.75 -42.28 -9.12
C VAL A 15 -13.65 -40.75 -9.04
N VAL A 16 -14.78 -40.05 -8.95
CA VAL A 16 -14.80 -38.58 -8.82
C VAL A 16 -14.11 -38.15 -7.53
N ILE A 17 -14.43 -38.75 -6.38
CA ILE A 17 -13.79 -38.42 -5.10
C ILE A 17 -12.28 -38.70 -5.14
N SER A 18 -11.87 -39.78 -5.79
CA SER A 18 -10.45 -40.13 -5.95
C SER A 18 -9.70 -39.11 -6.80
N ALA A 19 -10.32 -38.64 -7.89
CA ALA A 19 -9.77 -37.58 -8.74
C ALA A 19 -9.68 -36.24 -8.00
N LEU A 20 -10.70 -35.87 -7.23
CA LEU A 20 -10.65 -34.66 -6.38
C LEU A 20 -9.58 -34.79 -5.30
N LYS A 21 -9.47 -35.94 -4.62
CA LYS A 21 -8.45 -36.18 -3.60
C LYS A 21 -7.04 -36.03 -4.18
N TRP A 22 -6.78 -36.63 -5.34
CA TRP A 22 -5.51 -36.46 -6.05
C TRP A 22 -5.26 -35.01 -6.45
N LEU A 23 -6.28 -34.30 -6.91
CA LEU A 23 -6.17 -32.88 -7.28
C LEU A 23 -5.83 -31.99 -6.07
N TYR A 24 -6.48 -32.22 -4.92
CA TYR A 24 -6.13 -31.52 -3.68
C TYR A 24 -4.72 -31.84 -3.22
N GLU A 25 -4.30 -33.10 -3.34
CA GLU A 25 -2.96 -33.56 -2.96
C GLU A 25 -1.88 -33.00 -3.91
N LYS A 26 -2.22 -32.77 -5.19
CA LYS A 26 -1.33 -32.11 -6.15
C LYS A 26 -1.20 -30.60 -5.91
N ILE A 27 -2.28 -29.93 -5.53
CA ILE A 27 -2.27 -28.49 -5.19
C ILE A 27 -1.65 -28.26 -3.81
N LYS A 28 -1.83 -29.19 -2.85
CA LYS A 28 -1.15 -29.15 -1.55
C LYS A 28 0.29 -29.66 -1.61
N GLY A 29 0.65 -30.52 -2.56
CA GLY A 29 2.01 -31.04 -2.72
C GLY A 29 3.02 -30.02 -3.24
N GLU A 30 2.56 -28.83 -3.63
CA GLU A 30 3.39 -27.63 -3.86
C GLU A 30 3.46 -26.70 -2.64
N GLN A 31 2.78 -27.02 -1.55
CA GLN A 31 3.20 -26.53 -0.24
C GLN A 31 4.32 -27.48 0.18
N PRO A 32 5.60 -27.10 0.07
CA PRO A 32 6.61 -27.86 0.77
C PRO A 32 6.12 -27.97 2.21
N HIS A 33 6.29 -29.15 2.81
CA HIS A 33 6.22 -29.25 4.25
C HIS A 33 7.17 -28.17 4.78
N GLU A 34 6.60 -27.04 5.22
CA GLU A 34 7.32 -26.00 5.94
C GLU A 34 7.79 -26.67 7.23
N THR A 35 8.93 -27.34 7.12
CA THR A 35 9.67 -27.80 8.28
C THR A 35 10.00 -26.53 9.06
N PRO A 36 9.94 -26.57 10.40
CA PRO A 36 10.26 -25.41 11.21
C PRO A 36 11.65 -24.85 10.87
N GLU A 37 12.57 -25.69 10.35
CA GLU A 37 13.89 -25.29 9.85
C GLU A 37 13.84 -24.40 8.61
N GLU A 38 13.02 -24.69 7.58
CA GLU A 38 12.97 -23.84 6.38
C GLU A 38 12.31 -22.48 6.67
N LEU A 39 11.35 -22.44 7.58
CA LEU A 39 10.72 -21.20 8.03
C LEU A 39 11.67 -20.37 8.92
N GLU A 40 12.52 -21.03 9.70
CA GLU A 40 13.56 -20.41 10.52
C GLU A 40 14.70 -19.86 9.64
N ASP A 41 15.08 -20.57 8.58
CA ASP A 41 16.04 -20.11 7.57
C ASP A 41 15.53 -18.85 6.85
N ILE A 42 14.26 -18.84 6.41
CA ILE A 42 13.64 -17.66 5.80
C ILE A 42 13.61 -16.49 6.80
N TYR A 43 13.29 -16.76 8.07
CA TYR A 43 13.24 -15.73 9.10
C TYR A 43 14.63 -15.14 9.40
N GLU A 44 15.67 -15.97 9.47
CA GLU A 44 17.05 -15.51 9.65
C GLU A 44 17.55 -14.71 8.45
N ASP A 45 17.24 -15.12 7.22
CA ASP A 45 17.58 -14.37 5.99
C ASP A 45 16.98 -12.94 6.02
N PHE A 46 15.70 -12.83 6.39
CA PHE A 46 15.08 -11.51 6.59
C PHE A 46 15.74 -10.71 7.72
N ARG A 47 16.18 -11.37 8.78
CA ARG A 47 16.83 -10.71 9.92
C ARG A 47 18.20 -10.17 9.53
N GLU A 48 18.96 -10.93 8.75
CA GLU A 48 20.24 -10.52 8.20
C GLU A 48 20.10 -9.36 7.22
N GLU A 49 19.08 -9.39 6.36
CA GLU A 49 18.81 -8.30 5.43
C GLU A 49 18.55 -6.96 6.16
N ILE A 50 17.74 -6.99 7.24
CA ILE A 50 17.49 -5.80 8.07
C ILE A 50 18.77 -5.30 8.72
N ARG A 51 19.62 -6.22 9.22
CA ARG A 51 20.90 -5.86 9.85
C ARG A 51 21.86 -5.23 8.83
N GLN A 52 21.96 -5.78 7.62
CA GLN A 52 22.79 -5.21 6.56
C GLN A 52 22.34 -3.80 6.20
N ARG A 53 21.03 -3.60 5.98
CA ARG A 53 20.44 -2.28 5.68
C ARG A 53 20.65 -1.27 6.82
N GLN A 54 20.52 -1.68 8.08
CA GLN A 54 20.77 -0.79 9.22
C GLN A 54 22.25 -0.48 9.44
N THR A 55 23.15 -1.39 9.06
CA THR A 55 24.60 -1.17 9.18
C THR A 55 25.10 -0.23 8.09
N GLU A 56 24.59 -0.38 6.86
CA GLU A 56 24.91 0.50 5.74
C GLU A 56 24.42 1.94 5.96
N VAL A 57 23.26 2.13 6.59
CA VAL A 57 22.72 3.45 6.92
C VAL A 57 23.48 4.14 8.08
N GLN A 58 24.16 3.39 8.95
CA GLN A 58 24.87 3.92 10.12
C GLN A 58 26.32 4.33 9.86
N GLN A 59 26.84 4.19 8.63
CA GLN A 59 28.16 4.72 8.28
C GLN A 59 28.01 5.96 7.38
N PRO A 60 27.61 7.13 7.94
CA PRO A 60 27.78 8.37 7.20
C PRO A 60 29.29 8.58 6.97
N PRO A 61 29.75 8.86 5.74
CA PRO A 61 31.10 9.34 5.54
C PRO A 61 31.28 10.59 6.41
N ALA A 62 32.39 10.65 7.16
CA ALA A 62 32.72 11.80 7.98
C ALA A 62 32.58 13.09 7.14
N PRO A 63 31.76 14.08 7.56
CA PRO A 63 31.61 15.30 6.78
C PRO A 63 32.95 16.03 6.73
N PRO A 64 33.40 16.51 5.55
CA PRO A 64 34.55 17.41 5.50
C PRO A 64 34.22 18.66 6.34
N SER A 65 35.17 19.05 7.18
CA SER A 65 35.04 20.17 8.13
C SER A 65 34.46 21.42 7.45
N PRO A 66 33.42 22.06 8.00
CA PRO A 66 32.89 23.29 7.43
C PRO A 66 33.92 24.43 7.52
N PRO A 67 34.01 25.30 6.50
CA PRO A 67 34.89 26.46 6.54
C PRO A 67 34.46 27.45 7.65
N PRO A 68 35.41 28.21 8.24
CA PRO A 68 35.12 29.11 9.35
C PRO A 68 34.20 30.27 8.92
N LEU A 69 33.14 30.50 9.72
CA LEU A 69 32.20 31.60 9.54
C LEU A 69 32.83 32.94 9.95
N PRO A 70 32.64 34.03 9.18
CA PRO A 70 33.11 35.37 9.57
C PRO A 70 32.30 35.96 10.74
N PRO A 71 32.89 36.83 11.57
CA PRO A 71 32.25 37.33 12.77
C PRO A 71 31.11 38.33 12.50
N SER A 72 30.04 38.08 13.27
CA SER A 72 28.80 38.85 13.53
C SER A 72 28.82 40.37 13.35
N ALA A 73 27.75 40.89 12.74
CA ALA A 73 27.22 42.22 13.06
C ALA A 73 25.71 42.10 13.34
N ARG A 74 25.30 42.31 14.60
CA ARG A 74 23.90 42.55 14.97
C ARG A 74 23.50 43.95 14.48
N PRO A 75 22.23 44.15 14.10
CA PRO A 75 21.55 45.34 14.60
C PRO A 75 20.22 45.03 15.28
N THR A 76 20.01 45.82 16.30
CA THR A 76 18.91 45.99 17.24
C THR A 76 17.54 46.19 16.60
N GLN A 77 16.51 45.69 17.29
CA GLN A 77 15.10 46.03 17.09
C GLN A 77 14.87 47.54 17.24
N GLN A 78 14.05 48.12 16.37
CA GLN A 78 13.22 49.28 16.72
C GLN A 78 11.98 49.36 15.81
N VAL A 79 10.83 49.51 16.48
CA VAL A 79 9.48 49.68 15.94
C VAL A 79 9.30 51.14 15.51
N SER A 80 8.73 51.41 14.32
CA SER A 80 7.89 52.59 14.04
C SER A 80 7.18 52.44 12.69
N ALA A 81 5.95 52.96 12.65
CA ALA A 81 4.93 52.72 11.64
C ALA A 81 4.98 53.65 10.42
N ALA A 82 4.29 53.21 9.34
CA ALA A 82 3.90 53.90 8.09
C ALA A 82 5.07 54.26 7.14
N SER A 83 5.09 53.97 5.84
CA SER A 83 4.02 53.98 4.83
C SER A 83 4.45 53.23 3.54
N THR A 84 3.52 52.48 2.96
CA THR A 84 3.25 52.23 1.51
C THR A 84 4.32 51.71 0.50
N GLN A 85 3.88 50.65 -0.23
CA GLN A 85 4.23 50.16 -1.59
C GLN A 85 5.36 49.11 -1.71
N GLN A 86 5.02 47.81 -1.81
CA GLN A 86 4.81 47.00 -3.04
C GLN A 86 6.16 46.53 -3.65
N VAL A 87 6.48 45.25 -3.92
CA VAL A 87 5.71 44.01 -4.12
C VAL A 87 6.61 42.84 -3.69
N ALA A 88 6.19 42.05 -2.69
CA ALA A 88 6.82 40.78 -2.35
C ALA A 88 6.13 39.66 -3.12
N GLN A 89 6.87 38.91 -3.93
CA GLN A 89 6.41 37.73 -4.64
C GLN A 89 6.27 36.59 -3.62
N ALA A 90 5.12 36.58 -2.95
CA ALA A 90 4.78 35.61 -1.92
C ALA A 90 4.56 34.23 -2.55
N GLN A 91 5.31 33.26 -2.02
CA GLN A 91 5.08 31.83 -2.13
C GLN A 91 3.59 31.51 -1.95
N SER A 92 2.94 31.01 -2.99
CA SER A 92 1.59 30.45 -2.89
C SER A 92 1.68 29.06 -2.28
N THR A 93 1.82 28.99 -0.95
CA THR A 93 1.44 27.78 -0.23
C THR A 93 -0.07 27.61 -0.40
N PRO A 94 -0.56 26.45 -0.88
CA PRO A 94 -2.00 26.23 -0.96
C PRO A 94 -2.55 26.21 0.47
N ARG A 95 -3.24 27.29 0.86
CA ARG A 95 -3.99 27.33 2.11
C ARG A 95 -5.01 26.20 2.07
N PHE A 96 -4.83 25.20 2.92
CA PHE A 96 -5.86 24.22 3.23
C PHE A 96 -7.09 24.95 3.75
N GLN A 97 -8.10 25.09 2.90
CA GLN A 97 -9.40 25.59 3.31
C GLN A 97 -10.03 24.55 4.24
N ARG A 98 -10.42 24.97 5.44
CA ARG A 98 -11.18 24.09 6.35
C ARG A 98 -12.48 23.68 5.65
N PRO A 99 -12.81 22.40 5.57
CA PRO A 99 -14.00 21.96 4.86
C PRO A 99 -15.24 22.57 5.53
N LYS A 100 -16.05 23.30 4.74
CA LYS A 100 -17.35 23.78 5.19
C LYS A 100 -18.20 22.55 5.53
N LYS A 101 -18.81 22.54 6.72
CA LYS A 101 -19.71 21.47 7.14
C LYS A 101 -20.91 21.45 6.18
N ARG A 102 -20.97 20.45 5.30
CA ARG A 102 -22.10 20.25 4.39
C ARG A 102 -23.27 19.69 5.20
N THR A 103 -24.34 20.48 5.34
CA THR A 103 -25.59 20.01 5.95
C THR A 103 -26.34 19.19 4.91
N LEU A 104 -26.45 17.89 5.14
CA LEU A 104 -27.17 16.99 4.24
C LEU A 104 -28.67 17.28 4.28
N SER A 105 -29.30 17.34 3.09
CA SER A 105 -30.76 17.39 2.95
C SER A 105 -31.41 16.17 3.59
N ALA A 106 -32.69 16.29 3.98
CA ALA A 106 -33.45 15.17 4.54
C ALA A 106 -33.47 13.96 3.59
N GLU A 107 -33.51 14.22 2.28
CA GLU A 107 -33.47 13.18 1.24
C GLU A 107 -32.09 12.51 1.15
N GLU A 108 -31.00 13.28 1.21
CA GLU A 108 -29.63 12.74 1.21
C GLU A 108 -29.39 11.85 2.45
N LYS A 109 -29.95 12.23 3.61
CA LYS A 109 -29.89 11.41 4.84
C LYS A 109 -30.67 10.11 4.70
N ALA A 110 -31.87 10.17 4.12
CA ALA A 110 -32.68 8.98 3.87
C ALA A 110 -32.00 8.02 2.88
N ALA A 111 -31.37 8.56 1.82
CA ALA A 111 -30.59 7.78 0.87
C ALA A 111 -29.37 7.11 1.53
N ALA A 112 -28.65 7.83 2.39
CA ALA A 112 -27.51 7.29 3.14
C ALA A 112 -27.93 6.15 4.09
N ALA A 113 -29.07 6.31 4.78
CA ALA A 113 -29.62 5.26 5.64
C ALA A 113 -30.01 4.00 4.85
N ARG A 114 -30.65 4.16 3.69
CA ARG A 114 -30.97 3.04 2.79
C ARG A 114 -29.71 2.34 2.29
N PHE A 115 -28.67 3.08 1.93
CA PHE A 115 -27.39 2.50 1.50
C PHE A 115 -26.72 1.71 2.63
N GLN A 116 -26.74 2.23 3.87
CA GLN A 116 -26.21 1.51 5.02
C GLN A 116 -26.96 0.21 5.30
N GLN A 117 -28.30 0.21 5.22
CA GLN A 117 -29.14 -0.98 5.35
C GLN A 117 -28.87 -2.02 4.26
N LEU A 118 -28.53 -1.60 3.04
CA LEU A 118 -28.14 -2.51 1.96
C LEU A 118 -26.70 -3.04 2.14
N SER A 119 -25.82 -2.26 2.78
CA SER A 119 -24.42 -2.64 3.02
C SER A 119 -24.21 -3.51 4.27
N SER A 120 -25.14 -3.51 5.23
CA SER A 120 -25.09 -4.34 6.43
C SER A 120 -25.35 -5.83 6.15
N GLY A 121 -25.90 -6.13 4.97
CA GLY A 121 -25.86 -7.47 4.38
C GLY A 121 -24.43 -7.80 4.00
N SER A 122 -23.69 -8.42 4.92
CA SER A 122 -22.34 -8.95 4.77
C SER A 122 -22.19 -9.85 3.53
N ARG A 123 -22.07 -9.24 2.35
CA ARG A 123 -21.33 -9.84 1.26
C ARG A 123 -19.89 -9.44 1.56
N GLN A 124 -19.17 -10.31 2.27
CA GLN A 124 -17.73 -10.15 2.51
C GLN A 124 -17.07 -9.91 1.17
N ARG A 125 -16.85 -8.63 0.83
CA ARG A 125 -15.98 -8.27 -0.27
C ARG A 125 -14.63 -8.74 0.20
N LYS A 126 -14.16 -9.86 -0.36
CA LYS A 126 -12.80 -10.36 -0.23
C LYS A 126 -11.92 -9.14 -0.15
N SER A 127 -11.29 -8.94 1.01
CA SER A 127 -10.41 -7.81 1.22
C SER A 127 -9.35 -7.90 0.14
N SER A 128 -9.48 -7.10 -0.92
CA SER A 128 -8.37 -6.92 -1.83
C SER A 128 -7.21 -6.45 -0.95
N PRO A 129 -5.97 -6.88 -1.19
CA PRO A 129 -4.83 -6.31 -0.48
C PRO A 129 -4.80 -4.81 -0.83
N LYS A 130 -5.22 -3.98 0.14
CA LYS A 130 -5.45 -2.53 -0.03
C LYS A 130 -4.27 -1.77 0.58
N ASN A 131 -3.07 -1.95 0.07
CA ASN A 131 -2.22 -0.77 0.04
C ASN A 131 -2.71 0.00 -1.19
N SER A 132 -3.55 1.00 -0.96
CA SER A 132 -4.03 1.87 -2.04
C SER A 132 -2.82 2.41 -2.81
N VAL A 133 -2.89 2.59 -4.13
CA VAL A 133 -1.78 3.17 -4.91
C VAL A 133 -1.31 4.49 -4.28
N ARG A 134 -2.23 5.28 -3.73
CA ARG A 134 -1.88 6.50 -2.98
C ARG A 134 -1.07 6.24 -1.71
N GLU A 135 -1.41 5.18 -0.98
CA GLU A 135 -0.70 4.78 0.23
C GLU A 135 0.68 4.19 -0.13
N LEU A 136 0.76 3.39 -1.19
CA LEU A 136 2.02 2.88 -1.72
C LEU A 136 2.93 4.04 -2.19
N LEU A 137 2.38 5.02 -2.90
CA LEU A 137 3.13 6.22 -3.34
C LEU A 137 3.34 7.26 -2.23
N SER A 138 2.68 7.13 -1.08
CA SER A 138 2.95 8.01 0.07
C SER A 138 4.30 7.71 0.72
N ASN A 139 4.81 6.48 0.55
CA ASN A 139 6.15 6.10 0.95
C ASN A 139 7.16 6.53 -0.13
N PRO A 140 8.20 7.32 0.20
CA PRO A 140 9.21 7.77 -0.77
C PRO A 140 10.00 6.60 -1.38
N LEU A 141 10.21 5.51 -0.63
CA LEU A 141 10.94 4.33 -1.12
C LEU A 141 10.13 3.61 -2.21
N SER A 142 8.86 3.33 -1.93
CA SER A 142 7.94 2.68 -2.86
C SER A 142 7.70 3.50 -4.12
N THR A 143 7.68 4.83 -4.02
CA THR A 143 7.62 5.72 -5.19
C THR A 143 8.86 5.55 -6.10
N ARG A 144 10.06 5.50 -5.53
CA ARG A 144 11.30 5.29 -6.31
C ARG A 144 11.28 3.94 -7.01
N GLN A 145 10.86 2.88 -6.31
CA GLN A 145 10.73 1.54 -6.91
C GLN A 145 9.71 1.53 -8.05
N ALA A 146 8.57 2.20 -7.88
CA ALA A 146 7.57 2.32 -8.95
C ALA A 146 8.16 3.01 -10.19
N ILE A 147 8.93 4.08 -10.02
CA ILE A 147 9.62 4.77 -11.12
C ILE A 147 10.60 3.83 -11.85
N ILE A 148 11.46 3.12 -11.11
CA ILE A 148 12.43 2.19 -11.68
C ILE A 148 11.72 1.07 -12.44
N LEU A 149 10.67 0.49 -11.84
CA LEU A 149 9.87 -0.56 -12.50
C LEU A 149 9.20 -0.05 -13.77
N THR A 150 8.74 1.20 -13.79
CA THR A 150 8.20 1.80 -15.02
C THR A 150 9.25 2.08 -16.08
N GLU A 151 10.52 2.29 -15.71
CA GLU A 151 11.63 2.45 -16.65
C GLU A 151 12.00 1.11 -17.29
N ILE A 152 12.09 0.05 -16.47
CA ILE A 152 12.50 -1.30 -16.93
C ILE A 152 11.38 -1.98 -17.73
N LEU A 153 10.15 -1.94 -17.20
CA LEU A 153 9.01 -2.69 -17.75
C LEU A 153 8.15 -1.82 -18.69
N GLY A 154 8.44 -0.52 -18.78
CA GLY A 154 7.62 0.46 -19.47
C GLY A 154 6.33 0.79 -18.73
N LYS A 155 5.42 1.48 -19.43
CA LYS A 155 4.11 1.87 -18.88
C LYS A 155 3.32 0.64 -18.43
N PRO A 156 2.69 0.67 -17.24
CA PRO A 156 1.90 -0.45 -16.74
C PRO A 156 0.71 -0.69 -17.67
N LYS A 157 0.29 -1.96 -17.82
CA LYS A 157 -0.81 -2.35 -18.72
C LYS A 157 -2.08 -1.54 -18.48
N SER A 158 -2.38 -1.18 -17.24
CA SER A 158 -3.54 -0.36 -16.87
C SER A 158 -3.56 1.05 -17.45
N LEU A 159 -2.41 1.58 -17.90
CA LEU A 159 -2.28 2.92 -18.49
C LEU A 159 -2.14 2.89 -20.01
N ARG A 160 -2.16 1.72 -20.65
CA ARG A 160 -2.00 1.59 -22.10
C ARG A 160 -3.29 1.81 -22.87
N ASP A 161 -4.43 1.62 -22.21
CA ASP A 161 -5.77 1.70 -22.81
C ASP A 161 -6.57 2.95 -22.36
N ALA A 162 -5.89 3.93 -21.75
CA ALA A 162 -6.48 5.17 -21.24
C ALA A 162 -6.18 6.37 -22.16
#